data_AF-A0A7Z0MNI6-F1
#
_entry.id   AF-A0A7Z0MNI6-F1
#
_cell.length_a   1.000
_cell.length_b   1.000
_cell.length_c   1.000
_cell.angle_alpha   90.00
_cell.angle_beta   90.00
_cell.angle_gamma   90.00
#
_symmetry.space_group_name_H-M   'P 1'
#
loop_
_entity.id
_entity.type
_entity.pdbx_description
1 polymer ?
#
loop_
_entity_poly.entity_id
_entity_poly.type
_entity_poly.pdbx_seq_one_letter_code
_entity_poly.pdbx_strand_id
1 'polypeptide(L)'
;MITIASSEFSQEKLDFIDIGGGSFSPMRPELQAQFPFKVPSFEEYGHAIASVFARAYPEQNGPELILEPGISIAANTMQFAAKIIDLKPAGDRLIALAAASQYDIKPTLSPRNLPITVYSSAAENMPAQRQTFDIVGSSCMESDCLYRGYQGELKPGDYVVFDNVGAYTNVLRPPFINPAPPILSYSSKHEVKVIRRRETTDDIFSGFPFPALGAGAPPFLKDCFWFRLAWAPPFFPAENRLPRAGNFTILPLTPFASIIKSSSLSNCSRIS
;
A
#
# COMPACT_ATOMS: atom_id res chain seq x y z
N MET A 1 -11.20 -18.65 -20.98
CA MET A 1 -11.68 -19.68 -20.04
C MET A 1 -12.55 -20.72 -20.73
N ILE A 2 -13.75 -20.41 -21.24
CA ILE A 2 -14.61 -21.43 -21.89
C ILE A 2 -13.90 -22.20 -23.00
N THR A 3 -13.16 -21.53 -23.88
CA THR A 3 -12.39 -22.20 -24.94
C THR A 3 -11.39 -23.22 -24.37
N ILE A 4 -10.66 -22.84 -23.31
CA ILE A 4 -9.69 -23.70 -22.64
C ILE A 4 -10.40 -24.89 -21.97
N ALA A 5 -11.51 -24.62 -21.27
CA ALA A 5 -12.36 -25.64 -20.67
C ALA A 5 -12.84 -26.66 -21.73
N SER A 6 -13.27 -26.18 -22.90
CA SER A 6 -13.74 -27.04 -23.99
C SER A 6 -12.64 -27.76 -24.75
N SER A 7 -11.39 -27.26 -24.76
CA SER A 7 -10.28 -27.90 -25.49
C SER A 7 -9.49 -28.85 -24.61
N GLU A 8 -9.00 -28.36 -23.48
CA GLU A 8 -8.06 -29.09 -22.61
C GLU A 8 -8.77 -30.09 -21.70
N PHE A 9 -10.04 -29.82 -21.35
CA PHE A 9 -10.83 -30.63 -20.42
C PHE A 9 -12.08 -31.23 -21.07
N SER A 10 -12.06 -31.45 -22.39
CA SER A 10 -13.22 -31.90 -23.18
C SER A 10 -13.84 -33.24 -22.73
N GLN A 11 -13.06 -34.09 -22.06
CA GLN A 11 -13.51 -35.40 -21.55
C GLN A 11 -13.92 -35.37 -20.09
N GLU A 12 -13.77 -34.23 -19.42
CA GLU A 12 -14.04 -34.08 -17.99
C GLU A 12 -15.34 -33.30 -17.77
N LYS A 13 -16.07 -33.69 -16.72
CA LYS A 13 -17.16 -32.87 -16.22
C LYS A 13 -16.56 -31.88 -15.23
N LEU A 14 -16.49 -30.61 -15.63
CA LEU A 14 -16.02 -29.53 -14.76
C LEU A 14 -17.06 -29.25 -13.67
N ASP A 15 -16.59 -29.11 -12.42
CA ASP A 15 -17.43 -28.68 -11.31
C ASP A 15 -17.57 -27.14 -11.28
N PHE A 16 -16.48 -26.41 -11.54
CA PHE A 16 -16.46 -24.95 -11.55
C PHE A 16 -15.52 -24.37 -12.62
N ILE A 17 -15.78 -23.12 -13.00
CA ILE A 17 -14.88 -22.25 -13.76
C ILE A 17 -14.71 -20.96 -12.97
N ASP A 18 -13.47 -20.69 -12.56
CA ASP A 18 -13.08 -19.42 -11.98
C ASP A 18 -12.53 -18.49 -13.07
N ILE A 19 -13.09 -17.28 -13.16
CA ILE A 19 -12.61 -16.26 -14.10
C ILE A 19 -11.84 -15.12 -13.41
N GLY A 20 -11.61 -15.25 -12.10
CA GLY A 20 -10.85 -14.33 -11.27
C GLY A 20 -11.58 -13.02 -11.01
N GLY A 21 -10.79 -12.01 -10.66
CA GLY A 21 -11.24 -10.65 -10.36
C GLY A 21 -10.95 -9.64 -11.48
N GLY A 22 -10.68 -8.39 -11.06
CA GLY A 22 -10.26 -7.31 -11.97
C GLY A 22 -11.39 -6.39 -12.43
N SER A 23 -12.62 -6.61 -11.98
CA SER A 23 -13.73 -5.67 -12.19
C SER A 23 -13.47 -4.34 -11.48
N PHE A 24 -13.86 -3.23 -12.11
CA PHE A 24 -13.82 -1.92 -11.49
C PHE A 24 -14.81 -1.81 -10.32
N SER A 25 -14.45 -1.01 -9.32
CA SER A 25 -15.39 -0.54 -8.29
C SER A 25 -16.23 0.61 -8.84
N PRO A 26 -17.45 0.82 -8.32
CA PRO A 26 -18.14 2.08 -8.44
C PRO A 26 -17.20 3.22 -8.02
N MET A 27 -17.22 4.29 -8.79
CA MET A 27 -16.34 5.43 -8.62
C MET A 27 -17.07 6.69 -9.06
N ARG A 28 -16.71 7.84 -8.49
CA ARG A 28 -17.31 9.11 -8.87
C ARG A 28 -16.91 9.54 -10.29
N PRO A 29 -17.72 10.38 -10.98
CA PRO A 29 -17.46 10.79 -12.36
C PRO A 29 -16.06 11.37 -12.60
N GLU A 30 -15.50 12.09 -11.62
CA GLU A 30 -14.19 12.72 -11.75
C GLU A 30 -13.04 11.70 -11.82
N LEU A 31 -13.22 10.52 -11.19
CA LEU A 31 -12.27 9.41 -11.31
C LEU A 31 -12.52 8.60 -12.59
N GLN A 32 -13.79 8.39 -12.98
CA GLN A 32 -14.14 7.71 -14.24
C GLN A 32 -13.55 8.42 -15.45
N ALA A 33 -13.61 9.76 -15.46
CA ALA A 33 -13.11 10.59 -16.56
C ALA A 33 -11.59 10.48 -16.80
N GLN A 34 -10.84 9.91 -15.85
CA GLN A 34 -9.40 9.70 -15.97
C GLN A 34 -9.04 8.35 -16.65
N PHE A 35 -10.03 7.55 -17.02
CA PHE A 35 -9.83 6.32 -17.80
C PHE A 35 -10.01 6.62 -19.30
N PRO A 36 -9.22 5.98 -20.19
CA PRO A 36 -9.33 6.18 -21.63
C PRO A 36 -10.56 5.49 -22.25
N PHE A 37 -11.40 4.87 -21.43
CA PHE A 37 -12.60 4.15 -21.83
C PHE A 37 -13.72 4.34 -20.80
N LYS A 38 -14.96 4.05 -21.21
CA LYS A 38 -16.10 4.01 -20.29
C LYS A 38 -15.88 2.88 -19.27
N VAL A 39 -15.87 3.25 -17.99
CA VAL A 39 -15.78 2.28 -16.90
C VAL A 39 -17.10 1.46 -16.85
N PRO A 40 -17.05 0.12 -16.99
CA PRO A 40 -18.25 -0.70 -16.98
C PRO A 40 -18.93 -0.76 -15.62
N SER A 41 -20.26 -0.86 -15.61
CA SER A 41 -21.04 -1.18 -14.41
C SER A 41 -20.98 -2.67 -14.09
N PHE A 42 -21.38 -3.04 -12.86
CA PHE A 42 -21.52 -4.45 -12.50
C PHE A 42 -22.55 -5.19 -13.35
N GLU A 43 -23.60 -4.51 -13.78
CA GLU A 43 -24.59 -5.07 -14.69
C GLU A 43 -23.99 -5.34 -16.07
N GLU A 44 -23.17 -4.41 -16.60
CA GLU A 44 -22.47 -4.60 -17.88
C GLU A 44 -21.47 -5.77 -17.80
N TYR A 45 -20.72 -5.90 -16.68
CA TYR A 45 -19.88 -7.07 -16.42
C TYR A 45 -20.70 -8.36 -16.37
N GLY A 46 -21.77 -8.37 -15.57
CA GLY A 46 -22.65 -9.53 -15.41
C GLY A 46 -23.25 -9.97 -16.74
N HIS A 47 -23.77 -9.03 -17.54
CA HIS A 47 -24.33 -9.32 -18.85
C HIS A 47 -23.28 -9.89 -19.81
N ALA A 48 -22.08 -9.31 -19.87
CA ALA A 48 -21.01 -9.77 -20.75
C ALA A 48 -20.58 -11.21 -20.41
N ILE A 49 -20.42 -11.52 -19.11
CA ILE A 49 -20.01 -12.84 -18.64
C ILE A 49 -21.16 -13.85 -18.84
N ALA A 50 -22.35 -13.54 -18.35
CA ALA A 50 -23.50 -14.44 -18.41
C ALA A 50 -23.89 -14.78 -19.85
N SER A 51 -23.81 -13.81 -20.78
CA SER A 51 -24.11 -14.06 -22.20
C SER A 51 -23.15 -15.06 -22.84
N VAL A 52 -21.88 -15.07 -22.42
CA VAL A 52 -20.88 -16.01 -22.92
C VAL A 52 -21.13 -17.42 -22.35
N PHE A 53 -21.42 -17.52 -21.04
CA PHE A 53 -21.74 -18.79 -20.39
C PHE A 53 -23.06 -19.40 -20.89
N ALA A 54 -24.11 -18.60 -21.05
CA ALA A 54 -25.40 -19.06 -21.54
C ALA A 54 -25.32 -19.63 -22.97
N ARG A 55 -24.45 -19.08 -23.82
CA ARG A 55 -24.21 -19.64 -25.17
C ARG A 55 -23.43 -20.95 -25.13
N ALA A 56 -22.49 -21.09 -24.19
CA ALA A 56 -21.69 -22.30 -24.06
C ALA A 56 -22.46 -23.44 -23.39
N TYR A 57 -23.37 -23.11 -22.47
CA TYR A 57 -24.16 -24.05 -21.67
C TYR A 57 -25.66 -23.70 -21.73
N PRO A 58 -26.32 -23.87 -22.90
CA PRO A 58 -27.69 -23.42 -23.14
C PRO A 58 -28.74 -24.14 -22.29
N GLU A 59 -28.46 -25.35 -21.83
CA GLU A 59 -29.35 -26.15 -20.97
C GLU A 59 -29.14 -25.88 -19.48
N GLN A 60 -28.37 -24.84 -19.11
CA GLN A 60 -28.01 -24.52 -17.72
C GLN A 60 -27.33 -25.69 -16.98
N ASN A 61 -26.64 -26.55 -17.74
CA ASN A 61 -25.91 -27.71 -17.27
C ASN A 61 -24.39 -27.46 -17.17
N GLY A 62 -23.99 -26.18 -17.19
CA GLY A 62 -22.59 -25.76 -17.09
C GLY A 62 -22.02 -25.88 -15.67
N PRO A 63 -20.69 -25.77 -15.53
CA PRO A 63 -20.03 -25.71 -14.23
C PRO A 63 -20.43 -24.45 -13.45
N GLU A 64 -20.24 -24.48 -12.13
CA GLU A 64 -20.38 -23.30 -11.27
C GLU A 64 -19.43 -22.18 -11.73
N LEU A 65 -19.93 -20.95 -11.79
CA LEU A 65 -19.11 -19.78 -12.13
C LEU A 65 -18.63 -19.07 -10.87
N ILE A 66 -17.31 -18.98 -10.70
CA ILE A 66 -16.67 -18.27 -9.58
C ILE A 66 -16.08 -16.95 -10.07
N LEU A 67 -16.25 -15.91 -9.26
CA LEU A 67 -15.65 -14.58 -9.42
C LEU A 67 -14.83 -14.26 -8.17
N GLU A 68 -13.70 -13.58 -8.32
CA GLU A 68 -12.81 -13.18 -7.22
C GLU A 68 -12.76 -11.64 -7.06
N PRO A 69 -13.88 -10.99 -6.68
CA PRO A 69 -13.92 -9.53 -6.58
C PRO A 69 -13.10 -9.01 -5.39
N GLY A 70 -12.06 -8.22 -5.69
CA GLY A 70 -11.26 -7.50 -4.69
C GLY A 70 -11.59 -6.00 -4.68
N ILE A 71 -10.95 -5.26 -5.61
CA ILE A 71 -11.15 -3.80 -5.77
C ILE A 71 -12.62 -3.44 -5.86
N SER A 72 -13.39 -4.20 -6.66
CA SER A 72 -14.79 -3.92 -6.96
C SER A 72 -15.66 -3.79 -5.71
N ILE A 73 -15.38 -4.56 -4.65
CA ILE A 73 -16.15 -4.52 -3.41
C ILE A 73 -15.52 -3.58 -2.39
N ALA A 74 -14.18 -3.53 -2.31
CA ALA A 74 -13.52 -2.82 -1.23
C ALA A 74 -13.29 -1.32 -1.51
N ALA A 75 -13.07 -0.91 -2.76
CA ALA A 75 -12.46 0.40 -3.02
C ALA A 75 -13.30 1.59 -2.55
N ASN A 76 -14.61 1.60 -2.80
CA ASN A 76 -15.49 2.70 -2.44
C ASN A 76 -16.05 2.64 -1.01
N THR A 77 -15.58 1.72 -0.17
CA THR A 77 -16.12 1.51 1.19
C THR A 77 -15.44 2.35 2.26
N MET A 78 -14.31 2.97 1.94
CA MET A 78 -13.53 3.77 2.89
C MET A 78 -13.15 5.11 2.28
N GLN A 79 -13.01 6.09 3.17
CA GLN A 79 -12.50 7.43 2.91
C GLN A 79 -11.28 7.69 3.80
N PHE A 80 -10.37 8.55 3.35
CA PHE A 80 -9.19 8.95 4.13
C PHE A 80 -9.19 10.46 4.35
N ALA A 81 -9.20 10.91 5.60
CA ALA A 81 -9.17 12.32 5.94
C ALA A 81 -7.74 12.76 6.33
N ALA A 82 -7.24 13.81 5.70
CA ALA A 82 -5.93 14.39 5.97
C ALA A 82 -6.03 15.88 6.27
N LYS A 83 -5.39 16.35 7.34
CA LYS A 83 -5.30 17.78 7.65
C LYS A 83 -4.29 18.45 6.73
N ILE A 84 -4.60 19.63 6.19
CA ILE A 84 -3.64 20.54 5.57
C ILE A 84 -2.86 21.25 6.67
N ILE A 85 -1.54 21.06 6.63
CA ILE A 85 -0.60 21.58 7.63
C ILE A 85 -0.05 22.94 7.20
N ASP A 86 0.27 23.09 5.92
CA ASP A 86 0.94 24.30 5.43
C ASP A 86 0.69 24.50 3.93
N LEU A 87 0.78 25.77 3.48
CA LEU A 87 0.70 26.16 2.08
C LEU A 87 1.99 26.91 1.70
N LYS A 88 2.70 26.42 0.69
CA LYS A 88 3.98 26.99 0.25
C LYS A 88 3.96 27.35 -1.23
N PRO A 89 4.51 28.49 -1.64
CA PRO A 89 4.70 28.79 -3.05
C PRO A 89 5.77 27.89 -3.67
N ALA A 90 5.51 27.40 -4.88
CA ALA A 90 6.47 26.68 -5.71
C ALA A 90 6.30 27.10 -7.18
N GLY A 91 7.01 28.17 -7.57
CA GLY A 91 6.88 28.75 -8.90
C GLY A 91 5.50 29.37 -9.13
N ASP A 92 4.77 28.87 -10.13
CA ASP A 92 3.42 29.30 -10.51
C ASP A 92 2.31 28.55 -9.77
N ARG A 93 2.65 27.58 -8.91
CA ARG A 93 1.71 26.77 -8.15
C ARG A 93 1.92 26.93 -6.65
N LEU A 94 0.89 26.57 -5.89
CA LEU A 94 0.99 26.37 -4.45
C LEU A 94 1.08 24.88 -4.13
N ILE A 95 1.94 24.54 -3.18
CA ILE A 95 2.04 23.21 -2.60
C ILE A 95 1.25 23.21 -1.29
N ALA A 96 0.31 22.29 -1.17
CA ALA A 96 -0.45 22.08 0.05
C ALA A 96 0.08 20.82 0.76
N LEU A 97 0.76 21.01 1.88
CA LEU A 97 1.30 19.91 2.67
C LEU A 97 0.19 19.27 3.51
N ALA A 98 -0.10 17.99 3.26
CA ALA A 98 -1.07 17.23 4.03
C ALA A 98 -0.41 16.30 5.05
N ALA A 99 -1.08 16.08 6.18
CA ALA A 99 -0.69 15.13 7.22
C ALA A 99 -1.02 13.67 6.82
N ALA A 100 -0.51 13.26 5.66
CA ALA A 100 -0.73 11.96 5.06
C ALA A 100 0.47 11.59 4.18
N SER A 101 0.44 10.41 3.58
CA SER A 101 1.35 9.98 2.51
C SER A 101 0.56 9.30 1.40
N GLN A 102 1.13 9.22 0.20
CA GLN A 102 0.55 8.49 -0.93
C GLN A 102 0.26 7.03 -0.57
N TYR A 103 1.03 6.45 0.36
CA TYR A 103 0.80 5.10 0.86
C TYR A 103 -0.50 4.96 1.66
N ASP A 104 -1.05 6.07 2.17
CA ASP A 104 -2.30 6.09 2.90
C ASP A 104 -3.52 5.98 1.99
N ILE A 105 -3.40 6.47 0.75
CA ILE A 105 -4.53 6.62 -0.18
C ILE A 105 -4.40 5.79 -1.46
N LYS A 106 -3.17 5.55 -1.93
CA LYS A 106 -2.87 4.84 -3.18
C LYS A 106 -1.47 4.19 -3.16
N PRO A 107 -1.21 3.18 -2.29
CA PRO A 107 0.11 2.56 -2.18
C PRO A 107 0.59 1.85 -3.45
N THR A 108 -0.30 1.61 -4.42
CA THR A 108 0.04 1.12 -5.76
C THR A 108 0.62 2.21 -6.69
N LEU A 109 0.83 3.42 -6.18
CA LEU A 109 1.46 4.56 -6.87
C LEU A 109 0.74 4.97 -8.16
N SER A 110 -0.59 4.81 -8.20
CA SER A 110 -1.39 5.25 -9.34
C SER A 110 -1.22 6.76 -9.58
N PRO A 111 -1.00 7.21 -10.83
CA PRO A 111 -0.88 8.63 -11.14
C PRO A 111 -2.21 9.38 -11.07
N ARG A 112 -3.33 8.66 -11.00
CA ARG A 112 -4.69 9.23 -10.98
C ARG A 112 -4.95 10.01 -9.69
N ASN A 113 -5.76 11.06 -9.84
CA ASN A 113 -6.32 11.81 -8.74
C ASN A 113 -7.55 11.07 -8.21
N LEU A 114 -7.52 10.67 -6.94
CA LEU A 114 -8.73 10.17 -6.27
C LEU A 114 -9.70 11.32 -6.06
N PRO A 115 -11.02 11.09 -6.08
CA PRO A 115 -11.99 12.13 -5.77
C PRO A 115 -11.74 12.67 -4.36
N ILE A 116 -11.85 13.97 -4.19
CA ILE A 116 -11.65 14.63 -2.89
C ILE A 116 -12.81 15.54 -2.55
N THR A 117 -13.03 15.72 -1.26
CA THR A 117 -13.91 16.76 -0.68
C THR A 117 -13.11 17.53 0.35
N VAL A 118 -13.16 18.87 0.30
CA VAL A 118 -12.47 19.75 1.26
C VAL A 118 -13.46 20.24 2.30
N TYR A 119 -13.11 20.07 3.57
CA TYR A 119 -13.88 20.55 4.72
C TYR A 119 -13.10 21.66 5.41
N SER A 120 -13.67 22.85 5.41
CA SER A 120 -12.99 23.99 6.01
C SER A 120 -13.01 23.94 7.53
N SER A 121 -11.87 24.20 8.14
CA SER A 121 -11.77 24.32 9.59
C SER A 121 -12.17 25.72 10.06
N ALA A 122 -13.09 25.79 11.03
CA ALA A 122 -13.46 27.03 11.70
C ALA A 122 -12.39 27.53 12.69
N ALA A 123 -11.41 26.68 13.03
CA ALA A 123 -10.46 26.96 14.11
C ALA A 123 -9.32 27.93 13.72
N GLU A 124 -9.06 28.11 12.42
CA GLU A 124 -7.96 28.95 11.94
C GLU A 124 -8.53 30.16 11.18
N ASN A 125 -8.34 31.36 11.77
CA ASN A 125 -8.74 32.67 11.21
C ASN A 125 -7.83 33.14 10.07
N MET A 126 -7.36 32.22 9.23
CA MET A 126 -6.63 32.56 8.01
C MET A 126 -7.59 32.64 6.82
N PRO A 127 -7.41 33.62 5.91
CA PRO A 127 -8.18 33.68 4.68
C PRO A 127 -7.84 32.47 3.80
N ALA A 128 -8.86 31.83 3.24
CA ALA A 128 -8.65 30.77 2.26
C ALA A 128 -8.05 31.36 0.98
N GLN A 129 -7.11 30.64 0.38
CA GLN A 129 -6.51 31.03 -0.89
C GLN A 129 -7.20 30.26 -2.02
N ARG A 130 -7.78 30.98 -2.96
CA ARG A 130 -8.38 30.39 -4.17
C ARG A 130 -7.35 30.34 -5.29
N GLN A 131 -6.70 29.20 -5.47
CA GLN A 131 -5.65 28.99 -6.46
C GLN A 131 -5.62 27.52 -6.93
N THR A 132 -4.61 27.18 -7.72
CA THR A 132 -4.27 25.80 -8.09
C THR A 132 -3.23 25.24 -7.12
N PHE A 133 -3.54 24.12 -6.48
CA PHE A 133 -2.69 23.45 -5.51
C PHE A 133 -2.27 22.05 -5.96
N ASP A 134 -1.00 21.70 -5.77
CA ASP A 134 -0.58 20.30 -5.70
C ASP A 134 -0.58 19.88 -4.22
N ILE A 135 -1.42 18.90 -3.88
CA ILE A 135 -1.54 18.38 -2.51
C ILE A 135 -0.50 17.25 -2.35
N VAL A 136 0.47 17.48 -1.47
CA VAL A 136 1.60 16.58 -1.24
C VAL A 136 1.53 15.94 0.13
N GLY A 137 2.15 14.77 0.26
CA GLY A 137 2.27 14.08 1.52
C GLY A 137 3.42 14.60 2.38
N SER A 138 3.55 13.98 3.54
CA SER A 138 4.49 14.31 4.61
C SER A 138 5.79 13.51 4.53
N SER A 139 5.96 12.64 3.53
CA SER A 139 7.21 11.91 3.38
C SER A 139 8.32 12.74 2.73
N CYS A 140 9.54 12.24 2.81
CA CYS A 140 10.70 12.81 2.12
C CYS A 140 10.79 12.42 0.63
N MET A 141 9.82 11.66 0.12
CA MET A 141 9.85 11.18 -1.25
C MET A 141 9.24 12.22 -2.18
N GLU A 142 9.97 12.59 -3.23
CA GLU A 142 9.51 13.54 -4.26
C GLU A 142 8.24 13.05 -4.97
N SER A 143 8.05 11.72 -5.03
CA SER A 143 6.86 11.10 -5.62
C SER A 143 5.61 11.21 -4.74
N ASP A 144 5.73 11.66 -3.48
CA ASP A 144 4.65 11.72 -2.49
C ASP A 144 3.64 12.84 -2.77
N CYS A 145 2.88 12.64 -3.85
CA CYS A 145 1.87 13.56 -4.34
C CYS A 145 0.50 12.88 -4.28
N LEU A 146 -0.36 13.43 -3.41
CA LEU A 146 -1.68 12.89 -3.12
C LEU A 146 -2.68 13.28 -4.22
N TYR A 147 -2.63 14.54 -4.66
CA TYR A 147 -3.52 15.11 -5.67
C TYR A 147 -2.80 16.20 -6.47
N ARG A 148 -2.90 16.15 -7.79
CA ARG A 148 -2.30 17.16 -8.69
C ARG A 148 -3.32 18.16 -9.19
N GLY A 149 -3.01 19.45 -9.10
CA GLY A 149 -3.79 20.53 -9.71
C GLY A 149 -5.20 20.71 -9.13
N TYR A 150 -5.36 20.58 -7.82
CA TYR A 150 -6.62 20.92 -7.14
C TYR A 150 -6.94 22.41 -7.34
N GLN A 151 -8.12 22.71 -7.88
CA GLN A 151 -8.59 24.07 -8.07
C GLN A 151 -9.69 24.37 -7.06
N GLY A 152 -9.43 25.27 -6.13
CA GLY A 152 -10.38 25.59 -5.08
C GLY A 152 -9.79 26.46 -3.99
N GLU A 153 -10.54 26.57 -2.90
CA GLU A 153 -10.12 27.27 -1.70
C GLU A 153 -9.49 26.29 -0.73
N LEU A 154 -8.32 26.65 -0.21
CA LEU A 154 -7.61 25.86 0.78
C LEU A 154 -6.92 26.79 1.78
N LYS A 155 -6.87 26.37 3.04
CA LYS A 155 -6.03 26.98 4.08
C LYS A 155 -5.43 25.91 5.00
N PRO A 156 -4.32 26.23 5.69
CA PRO A 156 -3.91 25.44 6.85
C PRO A 156 -5.09 25.28 7.81
N GLY A 157 -5.22 24.09 8.41
CA GLY A 157 -6.38 23.78 9.24
C GLY A 157 -7.42 22.89 8.57
N ASP A 158 -7.64 23.07 7.26
CA ASP A 158 -8.67 22.34 6.51
C ASP A 158 -8.39 20.85 6.44
N TYR A 159 -9.44 20.06 6.21
CA TYR A 159 -9.33 18.63 5.97
C TYR A 159 -9.66 18.31 4.52
N VAL A 160 -8.79 17.54 3.87
CA VAL A 160 -9.05 16.94 2.56
C VAL A 160 -9.43 15.48 2.80
N VAL A 161 -10.61 15.09 2.33
CA VAL A 161 -11.14 13.74 2.41
C VAL A 161 -11.04 13.08 1.05
N PHE A 162 -10.24 12.03 0.94
CA PHE A 162 -10.06 11.22 -0.25
C PHE A 162 -11.05 10.06 -0.28
N ASP A 163 -11.78 9.94 -1.39
CA ASP A 163 -12.70 8.83 -1.66
C ASP A 163 -11.97 7.66 -2.34
N ASN A 164 -12.64 6.50 -2.42
CA ASN A 164 -12.18 5.33 -3.16
C ASN A 164 -10.84 4.74 -2.66
N VAL A 165 -10.58 4.84 -1.36
CA VAL A 165 -9.33 4.38 -0.70
C VAL A 165 -9.46 3.03 0.00
N GLY A 166 -10.55 2.27 -0.13
CA GLY A 166 -10.74 1.05 0.67
C GLY A 166 -9.94 -0.18 0.20
N ALA A 167 -9.58 -0.23 -1.09
CA ALA A 167 -8.85 -1.35 -1.66
C ALA A 167 -7.34 -1.11 -1.56
N TYR A 168 -6.62 -2.13 -1.06
CA TYR A 168 -5.15 -2.19 -0.98
C TYR A 168 -4.44 -1.12 -0.14
N THR A 169 -5.11 -0.10 0.38
CA THR A 169 -4.48 0.95 1.20
C THR A 169 -4.00 0.41 2.54
N ASN A 170 -4.91 0.01 3.42
CA ASN A 170 -4.58 -0.43 4.77
C ASN A 170 -3.70 -1.69 4.78
N VAL A 171 -3.80 -2.54 3.75
CA VAL A 171 -3.05 -3.81 3.67
C VAL A 171 -1.68 -3.67 3.02
N LEU A 172 -1.44 -2.65 2.19
CA LEU A 172 -0.12 -2.41 1.56
C LEU A 172 0.61 -1.20 2.16
N ARG A 173 0.00 -0.49 3.11
CA ARG A 173 0.61 0.67 3.77
C ARG A 173 1.82 0.22 4.62
N PRO A 174 3.05 0.67 4.31
CA PRO A 174 4.20 0.41 5.16
C PRO A 174 4.22 1.36 6.36
N PRO A 175 4.93 1.00 7.46
CA PRO A 175 5.25 1.92 8.55
C PRO A 175 6.37 2.91 8.13
N PHE A 176 6.17 3.64 7.03
CA PHE A 176 7.14 4.60 6.50
C PHE A 176 6.85 6.01 7.03
N ILE A 177 7.76 6.54 7.84
CA ILE A 177 7.73 7.86 8.51
C ILE A 177 6.63 7.98 9.58
N ASN A 178 5.38 7.65 9.25
CA ASN A 178 4.23 7.79 10.15
C ASN A 178 3.61 6.42 10.49
N PRO A 179 3.33 6.14 11.79
CA PRO A 179 2.52 4.99 12.19
C PRO A 179 1.13 5.02 11.55
N ALA A 180 0.50 3.85 11.37
CA ALA A 180 -0.83 3.80 10.79
C ALA A 180 -1.89 4.57 11.61
N PRO A 181 -2.73 5.41 10.96
CA PRO A 181 -3.80 6.14 11.61
C PRO A 181 -4.88 5.18 12.08
N PRO A 182 -5.75 5.62 12.99
CA PRO A 182 -6.89 4.81 13.40
C PRO A 182 -7.86 4.64 12.22
N ILE A 183 -8.60 3.54 12.25
CA ILE A 183 -9.76 3.34 11.37
C ILE A 183 -11.01 3.48 12.24
N LEU A 184 -11.94 4.30 11.75
CA LEU A 184 -13.20 4.59 12.41
C LEU A 184 -14.34 4.07 11.53
N SER A 185 -15.35 3.46 12.14
CA SER A 185 -16.65 3.24 11.49
C SER A 185 -17.59 4.36 11.87
N TYR A 186 -18.33 4.89 10.89
CA TYR A 186 -19.39 5.87 11.09
C TYR A 186 -20.71 5.29 10.61
N SER A 187 -21.72 5.27 11.48
CA SER A 187 -23.03 4.68 11.17
C SER A 187 -24.06 5.72 10.77
N SER A 188 -25.17 5.26 10.16
CA SER A 188 -26.34 6.10 9.86
C SER A 188 -26.98 6.76 11.08
N LYS A 189 -26.68 6.26 12.29
CA LYS A 189 -27.13 6.86 13.56
C LYS A 189 -26.18 7.94 14.10
N HIS A 190 -25.22 8.38 13.28
CA HIS A 190 -24.17 9.34 13.66
C HIS A 190 -23.23 8.83 14.77
N GLU A 191 -23.19 7.52 15.02
CA GLU A 191 -22.24 6.92 15.96
C GLU A 191 -20.87 6.70 15.31
N VAL A 192 -19.82 7.11 16.01
CA VAL A 192 -18.42 6.85 15.65
C VAL A 192 -17.86 5.76 16.56
N LYS A 193 -17.26 4.71 15.97
CA LYS A 193 -16.56 3.66 16.71
C LYS A 193 -15.16 3.45 16.14
N VAL A 194 -14.17 3.26 17.01
CA VAL A 194 -12.81 2.91 16.60
C VAL A 194 -12.79 1.43 16.27
N ILE A 195 -12.58 1.07 15.01
CA ILE A 195 -12.46 -0.33 14.56
C ILE A 195 -11.01 -0.80 14.52
N ARG A 196 -10.06 0.14 14.36
CA ARG A 196 -8.63 -0.10 14.55
C ARG A 196 -8.01 1.12 15.22
N ARG A 197 -7.31 0.94 16.35
CA ARG A 197 -6.60 2.04 16.99
C ARG A 197 -5.42 2.50 16.14
N ARG A 198 -4.94 3.72 16.40
CA ARG A 198 -3.69 4.22 15.84
C ARG A 198 -2.54 3.29 16.27
N GLU A 199 -1.62 3.03 15.35
CA GLU A 199 -0.36 2.37 15.68
C GLU A 199 0.54 3.29 16.50
N THR A 200 1.27 2.68 17.40
CA THR A 200 2.27 3.30 18.26
C THR A 200 3.66 2.89 17.80
N THR A 201 4.66 3.58 18.34
CA THR A 201 6.06 3.21 18.15
C THR A 201 6.33 1.76 18.62
N ASP A 202 5.70 1.32 19.71
CA ASP A 202 5.84 -0.04 20.23
C ASP A 202 5.29 -1.10 19.27
N ASP A 203 4.20 -0.81 18.56
CA ASP A 203 3.65 -1.73 17.55
C ASP A 203 4.66 -1.97 16.42
N ILE A 204 5.28 -0.90 15.92
CA ILE A 204 6.30 -0.94 14.87
C ILE A 204 7.52 -1.75 15.33
N PHE A 205 7.93 -1.57 16.59
CA PHE A 205 9.12 -2.22 17.12
C PHE A 205 8.87 -3.59 17.78
N SER A 206 7.64 -4.09 17.79
CA SER A 206 7.26 -5.34 18.45
C SER A 206 8.05 -6.58 17.96
N GLY A 207 8.48 -6.59 16.70
CA GLY A 207 9.31 -7.65 16.12
C GLY A 207 10.82 -7.47 16.31
N PHE A 208 11.27 -6.36 16.91
CA PHE A 208 12.69 -6.07 17.11
C PHE A 208 13.11 -6.51 18.51
N PRO A 209 14.05 -7.46 18.64
CA PRO A 209 14.64 -7.73 19.93
C PRO A 209 15.46 -6.52 20.34
N PHE A 210 15.15 -5.93 21.49
CA PHE A 210 16.03 -5.00 22.20
C PHE A 210 16.73 -5.77 23.34
N PRO A 211 17.69 -6.65 23.04
CA PRO A 211 18.37 -7.39 24.09
C PRO A 211 19.13 -6.41 24.98
N ALA A 212 19.08 -6.65 26.29
CA ALA A 212 20.17 -6.19 27.15
C ALA A 212 21.48 -6.76 26.56
N LEU A 213 22.55 -5.94 26.50
CA LEU A 213 23.86 -6.31 25.97
C LEU A 213 24.24 -7.74 26.38
N GLY A 214 24.26 -8.69 25.43
CA GLY A 214 24.75 -10.06 25.66
C GLY A 214 23.87 -11.24 25.21
N ALA A 215 22.71 -11.04 24.57
CA ALA A 215 21.91 -12.18 24.09
C ALA A 215 22.50 -12.83 22.81
N GLY A 216 22.59 -14.17 22.83
CA GLY A 216 23.10 -14.98 21.72
C GLY A 216 22.20 -15.00 20.47
N ALA A 217 22.74 -15.51 19.37
CA ALA A 217 22.11 -15.47 18.05
C ALA A 217 20.82 -16.33 17.94
N PRO A 218 19.76 -15.83 17.28
CA PRO A 218 18.50 -16.56 17.12
C PRO A 218 18.61 -17.70 16.07
N PRO A 219 17.87 -18.81 16.25
CA PRO A 219 18.08 -20.06 15.48
C PRO A 219 17.28 -20.21 14.17
N PHE A 220 16.71 -19.15 13.58
CA PHE A 220 15.78 -19.29 12.45
C PHE A 220 16.21 -18.46 11.22
N LEU A 221 16.80 -19.12 10.23
CA LEU A 221 17.04 -18.60 8.88
C LEU A 221 16.63 -19.68 7.87
N LYS A 222 15.41 -19.62 7.34
CA LYS A 222 14.95 -20.63 6.36
C LYS A 222 14.63 -20.10 4.96
N ASP A 223 14.47 -18.78 4.78
CA ASP A 223 14.17 -18.19 3.47
C ASP A 223 14.98 -16.90 3.24
N CYS A 224 14.32 -15.75 3.16
CA CYS A 224 14.93 -14.43 3.03
C CYS A 224 15.12 -13.79 4.41
N PHE A 225 16.29 -13.18 4.65
CA PHE A 225 16.58 -12.48 5.90
C PHE A 225 17.32 -11.18 5.63
N TRP A 226 16.94 -10.13 6.34
CA TRP A 226 17.74 -8.92 6.42
C TRP A 226 18.96 -9.20 7.31
N PHE A 227 20.16 -8.94 6.80
CA PHE A 227 21.37 -8.98 7.60
C PHE A 227 21.97 -7.58 7.69
N ARG A 228 22.44 -7.22 8.88
CA ARG A 228 23.19 -5.97 9.08
C ARG A 228 24.66 -6.26 8.86
N LEU A 229 25.28 -5.63 7.86
CA LEU A 229 26.73 -5.54 7.80
C LEU A 229 27.21 -4.70 8.99
N ALA A 230 28.22 -5.19 9.72
CA ALA A 230 28.83 -4.40 10.77
C ALA A 230 29.25 -3.04 10.18
N TRP A 231 28.78 -1.96 10.80
CA TRP A 231 29.08 -0.62 10.34
C TRP A 231 30.59 -0.38 10.48
N ALA A 232 31.30 -0.36 9.36
CA ALA A 232 32.63 0.23 9.30
C ALA A 232 32.42 1.74 9.05
N PRO A 233 32.81 2.63 9.98
CA PRO A 233 32.78 4.06 9.70
C PRO A 233 33.55 4.34 8.41
N PRO A 234 33.10 5.27 7.56
CA PRO A 234 33.91 5.72 6.44
C PRO A 234 35.25 6.23 6.98
N PHE A 235 36.33 5.69 6.43
CA PHE A 235 37.70 6.11 6.70
C PHE A 235 37.81 7.60 6.32
N PHE A 236 37.71 8.52 7.28
CA PHE A 236 38.21 9.87 7.10
C PHE A 236 39.73 9.77 7.29
N PRO A 237 40.56 10.01 6.25
CA PRO A 237 41.99 10.05 6.44
C PRO A 237 42.31 11.27 7.31
N ALA A 238 42.67 11.03 8.57
CA ALA A 238 43.33 12.04 9.38
C ALA A 238 44.75 12.21 8.80
N GLU A 239 45.00 13.33 8.13
CA GLU A 239 46.36 13.76 7.83
C GLU A 239 47.16 13.90 9.14
N ASN A 240 48.40 13.44 9.08
CA ASN A 240 49.49 13.60 10.06
C ASN A 240 49.43 12.80 11.38
N ARG A 241 49.85 11.52 11.30
CA ARG A 241 50.94 10.97 12.13
C ARG A 241 51.44 9.60 11.64
N LEU A 242 52.74 9.50 11.33
CA LEU A 242 53.50 8.26 11.07
C LEU A 242 53.78 7.49 12.38
N PRO A 243 54.19 6.20 12.33
CA PRO A 243 53.46 5.08 12.93
C PRO A 243 54.01 4.61 14.29
N ARG A 244 53.19 3.84 15.03
CA ARG A 244 53.70 2.79 15.92
C ARG A 244 53.01 1.48 15.61
N ALA A 245 53.86 0.48 15.34
CA ALA A 245 53.49 -0.88 15.02
C ALA A 245 52.66 -1.51 16.13
N GLY A 246 51.50 -2.02 15.75
CA GLY A 246 50.71 -2.99 16.50
C GLY A 246 49.95 -3.80 15.47
N ASN A 247 50.23 -5.10 15.39
CA ASN A 247 49.61 -6.01 14.44
C ASN A 247 48.08 -5.98 14.58
N PHE A 248 47.39 -5.42 13.60
CA PHE A 248 45.95 -5.62 13.43
C PHE A 248 45.75 -6.76 12.44
N THR A 249 45.42 -7.94 12.97
CA THR A 249 44.91 -9.05 12.18
C THR A 249 43.55 -8.63 11.62
N ILE A 250 43.45 -8.49 10.30
CA ILE A 250 42.17 -8.44 9.60
C ILE A 250 41.50 -9.79 9.87
N LEU A 251 40.43 -9.82 10.67
CA LEU A 251 39.59 -11.01 10.75
C LEU A 251 39.00 -11.23 9.36
N PRO A 252 39.29 -12.37 8.70
CA PRO A 252 38.75 -12.62 7.37
C PRO A 252 37.22 -12.68 7.44
N LEU A 253 36.57 -12.27 6.34
CA LEU A 253 35.11 -12.32 6.04
C LEU A 253 34.47 -13.73 6.11
N THR A 254 35.02 -14.61 6.94
CA THR A 254 34.76 -16.04 7.02
C THR A 254 33.59 -16.51 7.89
N PRO A 255 32.87 -15.70 8.71
CA PRO A 255 31.73 -16.26 9.45
C PRO A 255 30.44 -16.36 8.62
N PHE A 256 30.36 -15.68 7.46
CA PHE A 256 29.11 -15.64 6.69
C PHE A 256 28.82 -16.97 5.96
N ALA A 257 29.84 -17.58 5.36
CA ALA A 257 29.70 -18.85 4.65
C ALA A 257 29.30 -20.01 5.59
N SER A 258 29.70 -19.98 6.86
CA SER A 258 29.32 -20.99 7.86
C SER A 258 27.85 -20.88 8.28
N ILE A 259 27.30 -19.66 8.38
CA ILE A 259 25.89 -19.45 8.75
C ILE A 259 24.98 -20.00 7.65
N ILE A 260 25.26 -19.69 6.39
CA ILE A 260 24.49 -20.17 5.24
C ILE A 260 24.57 -21.70 5.09
N LYS A 261 25.74 -22.31 5.33
CA LYS A 261 25.89 -23.77 5.24
C LYS A 261 25.22 -24.53 6.39
N SER A 262 25.05 -23.90 7.55
CA SER A 262 24.40 -24.54 8.71
C SER A 262 22.87 -24.62 8.59
N SER A 263 22.24 -23.76 7.78
CA SER A 263 20.79 -23.76 7.58
C SER A 263 20.30 -24.73 6.50
N SER A 264 21.18 -25.21 5.60
CA SER A 264 20.83 -26.19 4.56
C SER A 264 20.85 -27.64 5.02
N LEU A 265 21.20 -27.93 6.27
CA LEU A 265 21.33 -29.28 6.83
C LEU A 265 20.39 -29.48 8.03
N SER A 266 19.08 -29.42 7.81
CA SER A 266 18.14 -30.06 8.72
C SER A 266 16.81 -30.42 8.02
N ASN A 267 16.62 -31.74 7.90
CA ASN A 267 15.38 -32.49 7.66
C ASN A 267 14.77 -32.53 6.25
N CYS A 268 15.39 -33.34 5.40
CA CYS A 268 14.65 -34.24 4.51
C CYS A 268 14.89 -35.68 4.99
N SER A 269 14.08 -36.15 5.95
CA SER A 269 14.00 -37.56 6.32
C SER A 269 12.59 -38.06 5.97
N ARG A 270 12.61 -38.99 5.00
CA ARG A 270 11.59 -39.91 4.50
C ARG A 270 10.36 -40.10 5.41
N ILE A 271 9.18 -39.95 4.82
CA ILE A 271 8.00 -40.73 5.20
C ILE A 271 7.64 -41.56 3.97
N SER A 272 7.72 -42.87 4.15
CA SER A 272 7.17 -43.94 3.31
C SER A 272 5.66 -43.98 3.39
#